data_AF-A0A9X3BRH1-F1
#
_entry.id   AF-A0A9X3BRH1-F1
#
_cell.length_a   1.000
_cell.length_b   1.000
_cell.length_c   1.000
_cell.angle_alpha   90.00
_cell.angle_beta   90.00
_cell.angle_gamma   90.00
#
_symmetry.space_group_name_H-M   'P 1'
#
loop_
_entity.id
_entity.type
_entity.pdbx_description
1 polymer ?
#
loop_
_entity_poly.entity_id
_entity_poly.type
_entity_poly.pdbx_seq_one_letter_code
_entity_poly.pdbx_strand_id
1 'polypeptide(L)'
;AGVCVVHLIRNSMRFVSYGQRKAIAAALKTVYTAPTVDAATEAFEEFANSTLGQSNPTTVIAWRNAWERFIPFLAFPPELRRII
;
A
#
# COMPACT_ATOMS: atom_id res chain seq x y z
N ALA A 1 -3.05 -16.34 -9.98
CA ALA A 1 -4.07 -15.37 -9.51
C ALA A 1 -3.41 -14.03 -9.20
N GLY A 2 -3.77 -12.98 -9.95
CA GLY A 2 -3.33 -11.61 -9.78
C GLY A 2 -3.78 -11.06 -8.42
N VAL A 3 -2.86 -10.61 -7.55
CA VAL A 3 -3.23 -9.86 -6.35
C VAL A 3 -3.65 -8.49 -6.87
N CYS A 4 -4.97 -8.26 -6.98
CA CYS A 4 -5.47 -6.91 -7.24
C CYS A 4 -5.12 -6.00 -6.06
N VAL A 5 -5.03 -4.70 -6.31
CA VAL A 5 -4.72 -3.70 -5.27
C VAL A 5 -5.66 -3.80 -4.07
N VAL A 6 -6.93 -4.14 -4.30
CA VAL A 6 -7.93 -4.38 -3.23
C VAL A 6 -7.55 -5.57 -2.36
N HIS A 7 -7.09 -6.68 -2.94
CA HIS A 7 -6.60 -7.83 -2.17
C HIS A 7 -5.33 -7.49 -1.39
N LEU A 8 -4.43 -6.68 -1.97
CA LEU A 8 -3.24 -6.20 -1.28
C LEU A 8 -3.61 -5.33 -0.06
N ILE A 9 -4.50 -4.35 -0.23
CA ILE A 9 -4.98 -3.48 0.84
C ILE A 9 -5.70 -4.28 1.93
N ARG A 10 -6.57 -5.24 1.54
CA ARG A 10 -7.28 -6.09 2.51
C ARG A 10 -6.30 -6.97 3.30
N ASN A 11 -5.33 -7.57 2.64
CA ASN A 11 -4.31 -8.39 3.29
C ASN A 11 -3.42 -7.55 4.25
N SER A 12 -3.17 -6.30 3.89
CA SER A 12 -2.38 -5.35 4.69
C SER A 12 -2.98 -5.08 6.08
N MET A 13 -4.28 -5.31 6.26
CA MET A 13 -4.99 -5.05 7.51
C MET A 13 -5.22 -6.32 8.36
N ARG A 14 -4.89 -7.51 7.83
CA ARG A 14 -5.27 -8.80 8.43
C ARG A 14 -4.74 -8.99 9.85
N PHE A 15 -3.51 -8.55 10.10
CA PHE A 15 -2.81 -8.72 11.38
C PHE A 15 -2.59 -7.40 12.11
N VAL A 16 -3.20 -6.33 11.63
CA VAL A 16 -3.07 -4.98 12.21
C VAL A 16 -4.04 -4.83 13.37
N SER A 17 -3.51 -4.35 14.50
CA SER A 17 -4.31 -4.03 15.69
C SER A 17 -5.38 -2.99 15.35
N TYR A 18 -6.58 -3.10 15.95
CA TYR A 18 -7.72 -2.25 15.59
C TYR A 18 -7.40 -0.74 15.68
N GLY A 19 -6.68 -0.32 16.73
CA GLY A 19 -6.28 1.08 16.94
C GLY A 19 -5.33 1.63 15.87
N GLN A 20 -4.57 0.77 15.19
CA GLN A 20 -3.62 1.18 14.14
C GLN A 20 -4.22 1.16 12.73
N ARG A 21 -5.36 0.49 12.51
CA ARG A 21 -5.94 0.31 11.16
C ARG A 21 -6.19 1.62 10.43
N LYS A 22 -6.69 2.65 11.13
CA LYS A 22 -6.94 3.97 10.52
C LYS A 22 -5.64 4.63 10.05
N ALA A 23 -4.59 4.56 10.86
CA ALA A 23 -3.29 5.13 10.53
C ALA A 23 -2.62 4.39 9.36
N ILE A 24 -2.67 3.05 9.35
CA ILE A 24 -2.14 2.25 8.23
C ILE A 24 -2.94 2.51 6.97
N ALA A 25 -4.27 2.61 7.04
CA ALA A 25 -5.09 2.91 5.87
C ALA A 25 -4.75 4.28 5.28
N ALA A 26 -4.51 5.29 6.13
CA ALA A 26 -4.09 6.61 5.69
C ALA A 26 -2.70 6.58 5.03
N ALA A 27 -1.74 5.89 5.64
CA ALA A 27 -0.39 5.74 5.09
C ALA A 27 -0.39 4.98 3.76
N LEU A 28 -1.07 3.84 3.67
CA LEU A 28 -1.12 3.08 2.42
C LEU A 28 -1.89 3.82 1.31
N LYS A 29 -2.84 4.69 1.68
CA LYS A 29 -3.54 5.54 0.71
C LYS A 29 -2.59 6.44 -0.06
N THR A 30 -1.60 7.05 0.61
CA THR A 30 -0.62 7.90 -0.08
C THR A 30 0.15 7.11 -1.14
N VAL A 31 0.42 5.83 -0.90
CA VAL A 31 1.08 4.92 -1.83
C VAL A 31 0.22 4.62 -3.07
N TYR A 32 -1.01 4.10 -2.89
CA TYR A 32 -1.84 3.70 -4.05
C TYR A 32 -2.52 4.86 -4.78
N THR A 33 -2.54 6.06 -4.20
CA THR A 33 -3.00 7.27 -4.88
C THR A 33 -1.88 8.15 -5.44
N ALA A 34 -0.62 7.73 -5.32
CA ALA A 34 0.52 8.50 -5.81
C ALA A 34 0.45 8.77 -7.33
N PRO A 35 0.92 9.93 -7.81
CA PRO A 35 0.85 10.30 -9.21
C PRO A 35 1.87 9.54 -10.09
N THR A 36 2.99 9.10 -9.50
CA THR A 36 4.08 8.40 -10.19
C THR A 36 4.56 7.20 -9.38
N VAL A 37 5.31 6.30 -10.02
CA VAL A 37 5.96 5.17 -9.35
C VAL A 37 6.95 5.67 -8.30
N ASP A 38 7.77 6.67 -8.62
CA ASP A 38 8.74 7.24 -7.68
C ASP A 38 8.07 7.82 -6.43
N ALA A 39 6.98 8.57 -6.60
CA ALA A 39 6.22 9.10 -5.47
C ALA A 39 5.57 7.99 -4.63
N ALA A 40 5.13 6.89 -5.25
CA ALA A 40 4.63 5.73 -4.53
C ALA A 40 5.74 5.04 -3.74
N THR A 41 6.92 4.87 -4.34
CA THR A 41 8.11 4.28 -3.72
C THR A 41 8.52 5.10 -2.50
N GLU A 42 8.63 6.42 -2.64
CA GLU A 42 8.99 7.32 -1.55
C GLU A 42 7.99 7.23 -0.39
N ALA A 43 6.68 7.33 -0.69
CA ALA A 43 5.62 7.20 0.31
C ALA A 43 5.64 5.83 1.00
N PHE A 44 5.94 4.76 0.26
CA PHE A 44 6.02 3.42 0.82
C PHE A 44 7.24 3.25 1.73
N GLU A 45 8.41 3.77 1.33
CA GLU A 45 9.61 3.73 2.17
C GLU A 45 9.46 4.61 3.42
N GLU A 46 8.81 5.77 3.32
CA GLU A 46 8.46 6.58 4.50
C GLU A 46 7.59 5.79 5.48
N PHE A 47 6.52 5.15 4.98
CA PHE A 47 5.68 4.28 5.80
C PHE A 47 6.49 3.12 6.40
N ALA A 48 7.28 2.40 5.60
CA ALA A 48 8.04 1.23 6.03
C ALA A 48 9.07 1.58 7.12
N ASN A 49 9.70 2.75 7.03
CA ASN A 49 10.69 3.22 8.00
C ASN A 49 10.06 3.91 9.23
N SER A 50 8.79 4.30 9.18
CA SER A 50 8.08 4.86 10.33
C SER A 50 7.92 3.85 11.46
N THR A 51 7.73 4.32 12.70
CA THR A 51 7.38 3.47 13.85
C THR A 51 6.15 2.60 13.58
N LEU A 52 5.19 3.11 12.80
CA LEU A 52 3.97 2.39 12.43
C LEU A 52 4.25 1.22 11.48
N GLY A 53 5.13 1.41 10.49
CA GLY A 53 5.56 0.35 9.57
C GLY A 53 6.43 -0.69 10.27
N GLN A 54 7.38 -0.23 11.09
CA GLN A 54 8.23 -1.10 11.90
C GLN A 54 7.44 -1.96 12.89
N SER A 55 6.36 -1.42 13.47
CA SER A 55 5.46 -2.20 14.35
C SER A 55 4.51 -3.14 13.59
N ASN A 56 4.44 -3.05 12.25
CA ASN A 56 3.57 -3.86 11.39
C ASN A 56 4.35 -4.49 10.22
N PRO A 57 5.41 -5.29 10.49
CA PRO A 57 6.31 -5.79 9.46
C PRO A 57 5.62 -6.69 8.43
N THR A 58 4.56 -7.40 8.82
CA THR A 58 3.76 -8.23 7.88
C THR A 58 3.13 -7.39 6.77
N THR A 59 2.71 -6.16 7.09
CA THR A 59 2.15 -5.22 6.11
C THR A 59 3.24 -4.77 5.15
N VAL A 60 4.40 -4.37 5.66
CA VAL A 60 5.55 -3.97 4.83
C VAL A 60 5.99 -5.11 3.89
N ILE A 61 6.12 -6.33 4.41
CA ILE A 61 6.49 -7.52 3.61
C ILE A 61 5.47 -7.79 2.51
N ALA A 62 4.17 -7.72 2.81
CA ALA A 62 3.13 -7.94 1.82
C ALA A 62 3.22 -6.96 0.64
N TRP A 63 3.53 -5.70 0.92
CA TRP A 63 3.72 -4.67 -0.12
C TRP A 63 5.01 -4.86 -0.90
N ARG A 64 6.15 -5.15 -0.24
CA ARG A 64 7.42 -5.46 -0.94
C ARG A 64 7.25 -6.64 -1.90
N ASN A 65 6.59 -7.72 -1.47
CA ASN A 65 6.35 -8.91 -2.30
C ASN A 65 5.39 -8.63 -3.48
N ALA A 66 4.52 -7.64 -3.35
CA ALA A 66 3.56 -7.28 -4.38
C ALA A 66 4.02 -6.11 -5.27
N TRP A 67 5.16 -5.48 -4.98
CA TRP A 67 5.55 -4.19 -5.54
C TRP A 67 5.57 -4.17 -7.08
N GLU A 68 6.26 -5.13 -7.68
CA GLU A 68 6.33 -5.29 -9.15
C GLU A 68 4.95 -5.47 -9.80
N ARG A 69 4.01 -6.08 -9.08
CA ARG A 69 2.63 -6.31 -9.56
C ARG A 69 1.72 -5.12 -9.28
N PHE A 70 2.10 -4.26 -8.35
CA PHE A 70 1.41 -3.02 -8.00
C PHE A 70 1.83 -1.86 -8.92
N ILE A 71 3.07 -1.79 -9.39
CA ILE A 71 3.54 -0.74 -10.32
C ILE A 71 2.61 -0.55 -11.53
N PRO A 72 2.17 -1.60 -12.26
CA PRO A 72 1.24 -1.45 -13.38
C PRO A 72 -0.09 -0.79 -13.01
N PHE A 73 -0.55 -0.90 -11.77
CA PHE A 73 -1.76 -0.23 -11.31
C PHE A 73 -1.61 1.31 -11.33
N LEU A 74 -0.41 1.82 -11.05
CA LEU A 74 -0.13 3.26 -11.12
C LEU A 74 -0.06 3.79 -12.56
N ALA A 75 0.07 2.93 -13.57
CA ALA A 75 0.03 3.35 -14.97
C ALA A 75 -1.38 3.75 -15.43
N PHE A 76 -2.44 3.30 -14.74
CA PHE A 76 -3.80 3.76 -15.02
C PHE A 76 -3.99 5.21 -14.54
N PRO A 77 -4.68 6.06 -15.32
CA PRO A 77 -5.09 7.39 -14.88
C PRO A 77 -5.82 7.35 -13.53
N PRO A 78 -5.60 8.32 -12.62
CA PRO A 78 -6.23 8.35 -11.29
C PRO A 78 -7.77 8.23 -11.33
N GLU A 79 -8.44 8.77 -12.34
CA GLU A 79 -9.89 8.60 -12.51
C GLU A 79 -10.33 7.14 -12.71
N LEU A 80 -9.50 6.30 -13.34
CA LEU A 80 -9.78 4.89 -13.57
C LEU A 80 -9.42 4.00 -12.36
N ARG A 81 -8.62 4.52 -11.42
CA ARG A 81 -8.21 3.77 -10.21
C ARG A 81 -9.31 3.63 -9.15
N ARG A 82 -10.38 4.43 -9.21
CA ARG A 82 -11.52 4.35 -8.26
C ARG A 82 -12.50 3.21 -8.54
N ILE A 83 -12.40 2.58 -9.71
CA ILE A 83 -13.35 1.55 -10.18
C ILE A 83 -13.00 0.15 -9.63
N ILE A 84 -11.86 -0.01 -8.94
CA ILE A 84 -11.37 -1.30 -8.41
C ILE A 84 -11.84 -1.56 -6.97
#